data_AF-A0A7X4GJV5-F1
#
_entry.id   AF-A0A7X4GJV5-F1
#
_cell.length_a   1.000
_cell.length_b   1.000
_cell.length_c   1.000
_cell.angle_alpha   90.00
_cell.angle_beta   90.00
_cell.angle_gamma   90.00
#
_symmetry.space_group_name_H-M   'P 1'
#
loop_
_entity.id
_entity.type
_entity.pdbx_description
1 polymer ?
#
loop_
_entity_poly.entity_id
_entity_poly.type
_entity_poly.pdbx_seq_one_letter_code
_entity_poly.pdbx_strand_id
1 'polypeptide(L)'
;MNPIPIGWCLAGAGAALALGAWGGWTANDWRHDSKALEALANATKAANDSAQHMREQGDRYERDRQDDQAQSTLRESTINTIYRDRPVPADCALPDAAGSVLDDAIAAANARRTGQPGSGLSGSGAEAVPVP
;
A
#
# COMPACT_ATOMS: atom_id res chain seq x y z
N MET A 1 16.14 -58.71 -59.97
CA MET A 1 15.95 -57.79 -58.82
C MET A 1 17.33 -57.36 -58.37
N ASN A 2 17.73 -56.11 -58.63
CA ASN A 2 19.05 -55.63 -58.23
C ASN A 2 19.06 -55.37 -56.71
N PRO A 3 20.06 -55.87 -55.97
CA PRO A 3 20.15 -55.64 -54.53
C PRO A 3 20.40 -54.15 -54.29
N ILE A 4 19.58 -53.55 -53.42
CA ILE A 4 19.79 -52.16 -52.98
C ILE A 4 21.14 -52.15 -52.24
N PRO A 5 22.08 -51.28 -52.64
CA PRO A 5 23.38 -51.21 -52.00
C PRO A 5 23.21 -50.81 -50.54
N ILE A 6 23.89 -51.53 -49.63
CA ILE A 6 23.83 -51.32 -48.17
C ILE A 6 24.08 -49.84 -47.78
N GLY A 7 24.90 -49.13 -48.56
CA GLY A 7 25.14 -47.69 -48.38
C GLY A 7 23.88 -46.83 -48.48
N TRP A 8 22.91 -47.18 -49.33
CA TRP A 8 21.63 -46.47 -49.43
C TRP A 8 20.74 -46.72 -48.21
N CYS A 9 20.74 -47.94 -47.67
CA CYS A 9 20.02 -48.25 -46.43
C CYS A 9 20.59 -47.47 -45.24
N LEU A 10 21.92 -47.40 -45.12
CA LEU A 10 22.59 -46.64 -44.07
C LEU A 10 22.37 -45.13 -44.22
N ALA A 11 22.40 -44.60 -45.44
CA ALA A 11 22.10 -43.19 -45.71
C ALA A 11 20.64 -42.85 -45.35
N GLY A 12 19.69 -43.71 -45.71
CA GLY A 12 18.29 -43.54 -45.34
C GLY A 12 18.06 -43.57 -43.82
N ALA A 13 18.71 -44.51 -43.11
CA ALA A 13 18.64 -44.58 -41.65
C ALA A 13 19.27 -43.33 -40.98
N GLY A 14 20.40 -42.85 -41.51
CA GLY A 14 21.03 -41.62 -41.03
C GLY A 14 20.16 -40.39 -41.22
N ALA A 15 19.51 -40.25 -42.38
CA ALA A 15 18.58 -39.15 -42.64
C ALA A 15 17.36 -39.18 -41.72
N ALA A 16 16.78 -40.36 -41.48
CA ALA A 16 15.65 -40.52 -40.56
C ALA A 16 16.03 -40.15 -39.12
N LEU A 17 17.22 -40.54 -38.66
CA LEU A 17 17.72 -40.15 -37.34
C LEU A 17 17.98 -38.65 -37.24
N ALA A 18 18.54 -38.02 -38.28
CA ALA A 18 18.77 -36.58 -38.29
C ALA A 18 17.46 -35.78 -38.23
N LEU A 19 16.44 -36.19 -39.00
CA LEU A 19 15.12 -35.56 -38.98
C LEU A 19 14.39 -35.80 -37.65
N GLY A 20 14.50 -37.00 -37.08
CA GLY A 20 13.94 -37.32 -35.78
C GLY A 20 14.59 -36.53 -34.64
N ALA A 21 15.91 -36.38 -34.68
CA ALA A 21 16.66 -35.58 -33.70
C ALA A 21 16.30 -34.09 -33.80
N TRP A 22 16.20 -33.54 -35.02
CA TRP A 22 15.79 -32.16 -35.23
C TRP A 22 14.35 -31.92 -34.76
N GLY A 23 13.41 -32.77 -35.18
CA GLY A 23 12.01 -32.66 -34.79
C GLY A 23 11.79 -32.86 -33.28
N GLY A 24 12.56 -33.73 -32.65
CA GLY A 24 12.55 -33.92 -31.21
C GLY A 24 13.08 -32.70 -30.45
N TRP A 25 14.14 -32.06 -30.96
CA TRP A 25 14.71 -30.86 -30.36
C TRP A 25 13.75 -29.68 -30.42
N THR A 26 13.12 -29.43 -31.58
CA THR A 26 12.13 -28.35 -31.71
C THR A 26 10.89 -28.61 -30.84
N ALA A 27 10.36 -29.82 -30.81
CA ALA A 27 9.22 -30.14 -29.94
C ALA A 27 9.53 -29.90 -28.45
N ASN A 28 10.77 -30.19 -28.02
CA ASN A 28 11.19 -29.91 -26.66
C ASN A 28 11.32 -28.40 -26.38
N ASP A 29 11.83 -27.63 -27.33
CA ASP A 29 11.95 -26.17 -27.26
C ASP A 29 10.57 -25.50 -27.06
N TRP A 30 9.59 -25.89 -27.87
CA TRP A 30 8.21 -25.38 -27.76
C TRP A 30 7.57 -25.72 -26.42
N ARG A 31 7.92 -26.86 -25.84
CA ARG A 31 7.46 -27.26 -24.51
C ARG A 31 8.09 -26.42 -23.41
N HIS A 32 9.35 -26.01 -23.55
CA HIS A 32 10.00 -25.10 -22.61
C HIS A 32 9.39 -23.70 -22.68
N ASP A 33 9.16 -23.18 -23.88
CA ASP A 33 8.52 -21.88 -24.08
C ASP A 33 7.10 -21.85 -23.52
N SER A 34 6.33 -22.92 -23.73
CA SER A 34 4.98 -23.03 -23.18
C SER A 34 4.98 -22.97 -21.64
N LYS A 35 5.93 -23.65 -20.99
CA LYS A 35 6.07 -23.61 -19.52
C LYS A 35 6.50 -22.23 -19.03
N ALA A 36 7.37 -21.54 -19.76
CA ALA A 36 7.79 -20.19 -19.43
C ALA A 36 6.62 -19.20 -19.51
N LEU A 37 5.80 -19.31 -20.56
CA LEU A 37 4.57 -18.53 -20.71
C LEU A 37 3.56 -18.81 -19.60
N GLU A 38 3.36 -20.09 -19.24
CA GLU A 38 2.46 -20.47 -18.16
C GLU A 38 2.93 -19.93 -16.80
N ALA A 39 4.24 -20.00 -16.54
CA ALA A 39 4.83 -19.40 -15.34
C ALA A 39 4.62 -17.88 -15.29
N LEU A 40 4.80 -17.19 -16.43
CA LEU A 40 4.58 -15.76 -16.54
C LEU A 40 3.10 -15.38 -16.39
N ALA A 41 2.19 -16.15 -16.97
CA ALA A 41 0.75 -15.98 -16.82
C ALA A 41 0.31 -16.14 -15.35
N ASN A 42 0.84 -17.16 -14.67
CA ASN A 42 0.57 -17.39 -13.25
C ASN A 42 1.12 -16.25 -12.37
N ALA A 43 2.35 -15.79 -12.63
CA ALA A 43 2.93 -14.66 -11.91
C ALA A 43 2.14 -13.37 -12.12
N THR A 44 1.72 -13.10 -13.36
CA THR A 44 0.92 -11.92 -13.70
C THR A 44 -0.46 -11.97 -13.05
N LYS A 45 -1.10 -13.15 -13.04
CA LYS A 45 -2.38 -13.35 -12.35
C LYS A 45 -2.26 -13.11 -10.85
N ALA A 46 -1.26 -13.70 -10.20
CA ALA A 46 -1.02 -13.48 -8.76
C ALA A 46 -0.76 -12.01 -8.43
N ALA A 47 0.03 -11.32 -9.26
CA ALA A 47 0.26 -9.89 -9.10
C ALA A 47 -1.05 -9.08 -9.25
N ASN A 48 -1.86 -9.39 -10.26
CA ASN A 48 -3.13 -8.69 -10.49
C ASN A 48 -4.14 -8.96 -9.37
N ASP A 49 -4.26 -10.19 -8.89
CA ASP A 49 -5.14 -10.57 -7.78
C ASP A 49 -4.74 -9.84 -6.49
N SER A 50 -3.43 -9.76 -6.21
CA SER A 50 -2.92 -9.00 -5.06
C SER A 50 -3.22 -7.49 -5.18
N ALA A 51 -3.07 -6.92 -6.38
CA ALA A 51 -3.37 -5.52 -6.63
C ALA A 51 -4.88 -5.24 -6.53
N GLN A 52 -5.73 -6.14 -6.97
CA GLN A 52 -7.18 -6.03 -6.81
C GLN A 52 -7.58 -6.03 -5.34
N HIS A 53 -7.05 -6.96 -4.55
CA HIS A 53 -7.32 -6.98 -3.10
C HIS A 53 -6.90 -5.70 -2.39
N MET A 54 -5.73 -5.14 -2.74
CA MET A 54 -5.29 -3.86 -2.17
C MET A 54 -6.19 -2.70 -2.58
N ARG A 55 -6.63 -2.65 -3.86
CA ARG A 55 -7.58 -1.64 -4.32
C ARG A 55 -8.91 -1.73 -3.61
N GLU A 56 -9.48 -2.93 -3.45
CA GLU A 56 -10.75 -3.11 -2.74
C GLU A 56 -10.68 -2.64 -1.29
N GLN A 57 -9.57 -2.90 -0.60
CA GLN A 57 -9.35 -2.40 0.76
C GLN A 57 -9.20 -0.88 0.79
N GLY A 58 -8.44 -0.31 -0.17
CA GLY A 58 -8.31 1.13 -0.33
C GLY A 58 -9.65 1.82 -0.59
N ASP A 59 -10.46 1.28 -1.49
CA ASP A 59 -11.78 1.80 -1.84
C ASP A 59 -12.78 1.71 -0.67
N ARG A 60 -12.63 0.73 0.22
CA ARG A 60 -13.42 0.66 1.47
C ARG A 60 -12.99 1.74 2.44
N TYR A 61 -11.68 1.85 2.70
CA TYR A 61 -11.15 2.87 3.59
C TYR A 61 -11.50 4.28 3.12
N GLU A 62 -11.40 4.56 1.82
CA GLU A 62 -11.72 5.89 1.29
C GLU A 62 -13.22 6.21 1.42
N ARG A 63 -14.10 5.21 1.26
CA ARG A 63 -15.54 5.37 1.52
C ARG A 63 -15.83 5.65 2.99
N ASP A 64 -15.28 4.84 3.89
CA ASP A 64 -15.46 5.01 5.34
C ASP A 64 -14.96 6.40 5.78
N ARG A 65 -13.81 6.83 5.25
CA ARG A 65 -13.24 8.16 5.50
C ARG A 65 -14.16 9.29 4.99
N GLN A 66 -14.74 9.15 3.81
CA GLN A 66 -15.68 10.14 3.27
C GLN A 66 -16.96 10.23 4.11
N ASP A 67 -17.50 9.09 4.53
CA ASP A 67 -18.68 9.03 5.40
C ASP A 67 -18.41 9.65 6.77
N ASP A 68 -17.25 9.38 7.36
CA ASP A 68 -16.83 9.97 8.63
C ASP A 68 -16.69 11.50 8.53
N GLN A 69 -16.10 12.01 7.43
CA GLN A 69 -15.99 13.45 7.19
C GLN A 69 -17.35 14.13 6.99
N ALA A 70 -18.29 13.46 6.31
CA ALA A 70 -19.65 13.96 6.15
C ALA A 70 -20.36 14.02 7.51
N GLN A 71 -20.26 12.97 8.32
CA GLN A 71 -20.85 12.95 9.66
C GLN A 71 -20.21 13.96 10.61
N SER A 72 -18.89 14.13 10.58
CA SER A 72 -18.21 15.12 11.43
C SER A 72 -18.68 16.53 11.12
N THR A 73 -18.78 16.87 9.83
CA THR A 73 -19.28 18.18 9.37
C THR A 73 -20.72 18.44 9.83
N LEU A 74 -21.59 17.43 9.73
CA LEU A 74 -22.99 17.54 10.20
C LEU A 74 -23.07 17.72 11.72
N ARG A 75 -22.27 16.97 12.49
CA ARG A 75 -22.22 17.08 13.96
C ARG A 75 -21.70 18.45 14.38
N GLU A 76 -20.63 18.94 13.79
CA GLU A 76 -20.04 20.24 14.11
C GLU A 76 -21.01 21.38 13.79
N SER A 77 -21.67 21.33 12.63
CA SER A 77 -22.71 22.29 12.25
C SER A 77 -23.89 22.27 13.24
N THR A 78 -24.33 21.08 13.66
CA THR A 78 -25.44 20.92 14.61
C THR A 78 -25.08 21.45 15.99
N ILE A 79 -23.89 21.13 16.50
CA ILE A 79 -23.39 21.63 17.78
C ILE A 79 -23.28 23.16 17.73
N ASN A 80 -22.66 23.70 16.68
CA ASN A 80 -22.52 25.15 16.53
C ASN A 80 -23.89 25.83 16.48
N THR A 81 -24.88 25.23 15.79
CA THR A 81 -26.25 25.76 15.74
C THR A 81 -26.95 25.71 17.11
N ILE A 82 -26.87 24.60 17.84
CA ILE A 82 -27.54 24.43 19.15
C ILE A 82 -26.93 25.34 20.22
N TYR A 83 -25.60 25.52 20.19
CA TYR A 83 -24.86 26.24 21.21
C TYR A 83 -24.48 27.68 20.82
N ARG A 84 -24.83 28.14 19.61
CA ARG A 84 -24.50 29.49 19.11
C ARG A 84 -24.88 30.61 20.08
N ASP A 85 -26.09 30.50 20.61
CA ASP A 85 -26.73 31.56 21.40
C ASP A 85 -26.71 31.25 22.91
N ARG A 86 -25.99 30.19 23.32
CA ARG A 86 -25.80 29.85 24.74
C ARG A 86 -24.65 30.68 25.29
N PRO A 87 -24.88 31.61 26.24
CA PRO A 87 -23.80 32.34 26.88
C PRO A 87 -22.93 31.37 27.69
N VAL A 88 -21.63 31.33 27.38
CA VAL A 88 -20.65 30.54 28.14
C VAL A 88 -20.38 31.28 29.46
N PRO A 89 -20.59 30.66 30.63
CA PRO A 89 -20.27 31.28 31.92
C PRO A 89 -18.79 31.66 31.97
N ALA A 90 -18.48 32.85 32.50
CA ALA A 90 -17.09 33.33 32.64
C ALA A 90 -16.25 32.40 33.56
N ASP A 91 -16.92 31.66 34.43
CA ASP A 91 -16.37 30.65 35.33
C ASP A 91 -15.82 29.42 34.58
N CYS A 92 -16.25 29.21 33.32
CA CYS A 92 -15.73 28.21 32.39
C CYS A 92 -14.68 28.80 31.43
N ALA A 93 -14.31 30.07 31.56
CA ALA A 93 -13.26 30.66 30.73
C ALA A 93 -11.93 29.97 31.04
N LEU A 94 -11.24 29.54 29.98
CA LEU A 94 -9.95 28.91 30.10
C LEU A 94 -8.98 29.93 30.74
N PRO A 95 -8.28 29.58 31.83
CA PRO A 95 -7.25 30.47 32.39
C PRO A 95 -6.19 30.77 31.32
N ASP A 96 -5.74 32.02 31.21
CA ASP A 96 -4.80 32.45 30.17
C ASP A 96 -3.54 31.56 30.09
N ALA A 97 -3.06 31.08 31.24
CA ALA A 97 -1.94 30.14 31.34
C ALA A 97 -2.24 28.81 30.62
N ALA A 98 -3.44 28.25 30.77
CA ALA A 98 -3.85 27.04 30.06
C ALA A 98 -4.05 27.28 28.56
N GLY A 99 -4.47 28.49 28.15
CA GLY A 99 -4.50 28.91 26.74
C GLY A 99 -3.10 28.89 26.10
N SER A 100 -2.11 29.48 26.78
CA SER A 100 -0.73 29.51 26.27
C SER A 100 -0.12 28.11 26.08
N VAL A 101 -0.40 27.18 27.00
CA VAL A 101 0.05 25.78 26.89
C VAL A 101 -0.60 25.08 25.70
N LEU A 102 -1.88 25.37 25.43
CA LEU A 102 -2.58 24.81 24.29
C LEU A 102 -2.01 25.34 22.97
N ASP A 103 -1.75 26.64 22.88
CA ASP A 103 -1.16 27.28 21.69
C ASP A 103 0.26 26.74 21.41
N ASP A 104 1.08 26.58 22.44
CA ASP A 104 2.41 25.97 22.32
C ASP A 104 2.33 24.52 21.86
N ALA A 105 1.37 23.74 22.37
CA ALA A 105 1.15 22.36 21.95
C ALA A 105 0.69 22.28 20.48
N ILE A 106 -0.19 23.18 20.03
CA ILE A 106 -0.61 23.30 18.63
C ILE A 106 0.58 23.65 17.74
N ALA A 107 1.40 24.62 18.13
CA ALA A 107 2.59 25.01 17.40
C ALA A 107 3.59 23.85 17.27
N ALA A 108 3.83 23.12 18.37
CA ALA A 108 4.71 21.95 18.38
C ALA A 108 4.19 20.80 17.50
N ALA A 109 2.88 20.53 17.54
CA ALA A 109 2.25 19.51 16.69
C ALA A 109 2.35 19.87 15.20
N ASN A 110 2.11 21.13 14.85
CA ASN A 110 2.25 21.64 13.49
C ASN A 110 3.70 21.57 13.00
N ALA A 111 4.67 21.95 13.83
CA ALA A 111 6.09 21.84 13.52
C ALA A 111 6.53 20.39 13.25
N ARG A 112 6.05 19.42 14.06
CA ARG A 112 6.30 17.99 13.82
C ARG A 112 5.73 17.52 12.48
N ARG A 113 4.53 17.99 12.12
CA ARG A 113 3.88 17.65 10.84
C ARG A 113 4.62 18.22 9.63
N THR A 114 5.24 19.40 9.77
CA THR A 114 6.00 20.07 8.71
C THR A 114 7.49 19.72 8.69
N GLY A 115 7.95 18.85 9.61
CA GLY A 115 9.36 18.44 9.71
C GLY A 115 10.29 19.50 10.32
N GLN A 116 9.75 20.53 10.96
CA GLN A 116 10.53 21.53 11.68
C GLN A 116 10.89 21.01 13.08
N PRO A 117 12.13 21.20 13.56
CA PRO A 117 12.51 20.85 14.92
C PRO A 117 11.70 21.71 15.90
N GLY A 118 10.84 21.08 16.69
CA GLY A 118 10.04 21.77 17.70
C GLY A 118 10.93 22.37 18.79
N SER A 119 10.71 23.64 19.12
CA SER A 119 11.32 24.30 20.27
C SER A 119 10.98 23.50 21.52
N GLY A 120 11.99 22.90 22.15
CA GLY A 120 11.82 22.09 23.35
C GLY A 120 11.18 22.91 24.48
N LEU A 121 10.26 22.27 25.20
CA LEU A 121 9.67 22.78 26.44
C LEU A 121 10.78 23.29 27.36
N SER A 122 10.76 24.57 27.68
CA SER A 122 11.65 25.15 28.70
C SER A 122 11.20 24.65 30.07
N GLY A 123 11.85 23.59 30.55
CA GLY A 123 11.70 23.09 31.91
C GLY A 123 12.32 24.07 32.90
N SER A 124 11.51 24.95 33.47
CA SER A 124 11.85 25.84 34.58
C SER A 124 10.53 26.31 35.22
N GLY A 125 10.12 25.94 36.43
CA GLY A 125 10.80 25.22 37.49
C GLY A 125 9.79 24.45 38.34
N ALA A 126 10.19 23.25 38.73
CA ALA A 126 9.59 22.53 39.84
C ALA A 126 10.05 23.21 41.13
N GLU A 127 9.24 24.13 41.65
CA GLU A 127 9.39 24.58 43.02
C GLU A 127 8.63 23.60 43.93
N ALA A 128 9.39 22.75 44.61
CA ALA A 128 8.87 21.80 45.59
C ALA A 128 8.27 22.57 46.77
N VAL A 129 6.94 22.51 46.92
CA VAL A 129 6.26 22.99 48.13
C VAL A 129 6.51 21.97 49.26
N PRO A 130 7.15 22.34 50.37
CA PRO A 130 7.26 21.48 51.54
C PRO A 130 5.90 21.38 52.24
N VAL A 131 5.48 20.15 52.53
CA VAL A 131 4.24 19.83 53.25
C VAL A 131 4.53 19.79 54.77
N PRO A 132 3.67 20.36 55.64
CA PRO A 132 3.74 20.14 57.09
C PRO A 132 3.23 18.75 57.51
#